data_AF-A0A4V0XEW0-F1
#
_entry.id   AF-A0A4V0XEW0-F1
#
_cell.length_a   1.000
_cell.length_b   1.000
_cell.length_c   1.000
_cell.angle_alpha   90.00
_cell.angle_beta   90.00
_cell.angle_gamma   90.00
#
_symmetry.space_group_name_H-M   'P 1'
#
loop_
_entity.id
_entity.type
_entity.pdbx_description
1 polymer ?
#
loop_
_entity_poly.entity_id
_entity_poly.type
_entity_poly.pdbx_seq_one_letter_code
_entity_poly.pdbx_strand_id
1 'polypeptide(L)'
;MLLILAIACDRFTPWIVENPGDLEEERIAVSPADLAFGDVSVNLQGSATLPITLYNLGYADVTVSGHDEPIGDDAFRVDALPVLTIPAGGEVTLDVTFLPTTEADSLARLRFQPGNEVVTLTGSGHAPIATVQDVAIPATVLGCSGVATVSVVNEGSEALTLSPTVTGEDFALTGWPPDVAPGETATIELAFTPGGGGPRGGFLTLSTNDPAAPQLAVELSGLGYEGERVSQSFRYAPADTTDIVLAVEGGLFSADARLDEAVETYAARLQEAWNDVHITSVASGDACPTGSPAWTEPSDSLLRMVHTVREGFELPGGAWDNDLVGLLGVALWEMEPGGCLDGFRRSGANLDVVLVAASPPETDAITAWTALGLPDGTPVRVSALVPRSAECGDTATTYADLAAANGGAIGDLCAADWTPAFEAFAALPTTNAEVRYPLDELPVASSITVTVDSVAFAGWSYDAEANAVVIAGESRPDLGTAIVVEYVSAVSCAP
;
A
#
# COMPACT_ATOMS: atom_id res chain seq x y z
N MET A 1 -64.53 34.22 70.97
CA MET A 1 -63.28 33.49 71.20
C MET A 1 -62.88 32.90 69.85
N LEU A 2 -61.81 33.45 69.26
CA LEU A 2 -61.22 33.04 67.98
C LEU A 2 -60.92 31.53 67.97
N LEU A 3 -61.17 30.88 66.84
CA LEU A 3 -60.29 29.81 66.37
C LEU A 3 -60.10 29.98 64.86
N ILE A 4 -59.04 30.69 64.50
CA ILE A 4 -58.52 30.79 63.14
C ILE A 4 -57.61 29.58 62.95
N LEU A 5 -58.00 28.64 62.10
CA LEU A 5 -57.08 27.65 61.56
C LEU A 5 -56.54 28.22 60.24
N ALA A 6 -55.35 28.81 60.31
CA ALA A 6 -54.64 29.32 59.15
C ALA A 6 -53.98 28.15 58.42
N ILE A 7 -54.46 27.85 57.21
CA ILE A 7 -53.70 27.15 56.17
C ILE A 7 -53.51 28.18 55.06
N ALA A 8 -52.27 28.59 54.86
CA ALA A 8 -51.88 29.45 53.75
C ALA A 8 -51.73 28.60 52.49
N CYS A 9 -52.54 28.86 51.47
CA CYS A 9 -52.10 28.98 50.08
C CYS A 9 -53.16 29.80 49.33
N ASP A 10 -52.74 30.94 48.80
CA ASP A 10 -53.49 31.90 48.01
C ASP A 10 -54.19 31.23 46.83
N ARG A 11 -55.50 31.45 46.58
CA ARG A 11 -56.14 31.43 45.23
C ARG A 11 -57.61 31.82 45.16
N PHE A 12 -58.33 32.04 46.26
CA PHE A 12 -59.62 32.74 46.18
C PHE A 12 -59.82 33.61 47.43
N THR A 13 -59.76 34.94 47.26
CA THR A 13 -60.38 35.83 48.25
C THR A 13 -61.87 35.44 48.34
N PRO A 14 -62.41 35.13 49.53
CA PRO A 14 -63.83 34.84 49.65
C PRO A 14 -64.62 36.06 49.17
N TRP A 15 -65.33 35.90 48.05
CA TRP A 15 -66.20 36.92 47.50
C TRP A 15 -67.42 37.02 48.41
N ILE A 16 -67.46 38.05 49.27
CA ILE A 16 -68.64 38.35 50.08
C ILE A 16 -69.66 38.98 49.12
N VAL A 17 -70.73 38.25 48.79
CA VAL A 17 -71.84 38.75 47.99
C VAL A 17 -72.59 39.81 48.81
N GLU A 18 -72.34 41.09 48.53
CA GLU A 18 -73.02 42.20 49.23
C GLU A 18 -74.45 42.45 48.67
N ASN A 19 -74.80 41.90 47.50
CA ASN A 19 -76.12 42.06 46.89
C ASN A 19 -76.54 40.81 46.05
N PRO A 20 -77.73 40.20 46.28
CA PRO A 20 -78.17 39.00 45.56
C PRO A 20 -78.53 39.21 44.07
N GLY A 21 -78.44 40.45 43.56
CA GLY A 21 -78.67 40.79 42.16
C GLY A 21 -77.44 40.71 41.25
N ASP A 22 -76.25 40.40 41.80
CA ASP A 22 -74.97 40.35 41.06
C ASP A 22 -74.50 38.90 40.79
N LEU A 23 -75.39 37.91 40.91
CA LEU A 23 -75.08 36.54 40.56
C LEU A 23 -75.24 36.36 39.04
N GLU A 24 -74.16 36.02 38.35
CA GLU A 24 -74.19 35.65 36.94
C GLU A 24 -74.71 34.21 36.79
N GLU A 25 -75.61 34.02 35.83
CA GLU A 25 -76.27 32.74 35.55
C GLU A 25 -75.25 31.69 35.07
N GLU A 26 -74.35 32.09 34.18
CA GLU A 26 -73.21 31.33 33.68
C GLU A 26 -71.92 32.11 33.97
N ARG A 27 -71.00 31.54 34.77
CA ARG A 27 -69.70 32.16 35.06
C ARG A 27 -68.62 31.08 35.15
N ILE A 28 -67.60 31.21 34.31
CA ILE A 28 -66.46 30.28 34.27
C ILE A 28 -65.25 30.93 34.97
N ALA A 29 -64.46 30.13 35.66
CA ALA A 29 -63.08 30.48 36.00
C ALA A 29 -62.14 29.35 35.59
N VAL A 30 -60.90 29.69 35.26
CA VAL A 30 -59.86 28.73 34.88
C VAL A 30 -58.65 28.87 35.81
N SER A 31 -58.05 27.75 36.19
CA SER A 31 -56.82 27.75 36.99
C SER A 31 -55.95 26.55 36.63
N PRO A 32 -54.63 26.74 36.39
CA PRO A 32 -53.93 28.02 36.32
C PRO A 32 -54.26 28.83 35.04
N ALA A 33 -53.96 30.13 35.06
CA ALA A 33 -54.10 31.01 33.87
C ALA A 33 -52.91 30.91 32.91
N ASP A 34 -51.82 30.26 33.33
CA ASP A 34 -50.62 30.04 32.52
C ASP A 34 -50.16 28.59 32.72
N LEU A 35 -49.90 27.90 31.61
CA LEU A 35 -49.24 26.59 31.57
C LEU A 35 -47.86 26.76 30.95
N ALA A 36 -46.83 26.53 31.76
CA ALA A 36 -45.43 26.51 31.35
C ALA A 36 -44.94 25.06 31.36
N PHE A 37 -44.77 24.49 30.17
CA PHE A 37 -44.34 23.11 29.97
C PHE A 37 -42.83 22.91 30.17
N GLY A 38 -42.06 24.00 30.16
CA GLY A 38 -40.61 23.97 30.27
C GLY A 38 -39.95 23.40 29.00
N ASP A 39 -38.76 22.84 29.18
CA ASP A 39 -37.96 22.25 28.11
C ASP A 39 -38.39 20.80 27.84
N VAL A 40 -38.68 20.49 26.59
CA VAL A 40 -39.08 19.14 26.14
C VAL A 40 -38.21 18.70 24.96
N SER A 41 -37.53 17.56 25.14
CA SER A 41 -36.71 16.91 24.11
C SER A 41 -37.56 16.39 22.95
N VAL A 42 -37.22 16.75 21.72
CA VAL A 42 -37.90 16.24 20.52
C VAL A 42 -37.53 14.77 20.26
N ASN A 43 -36.28 14.39 20.48
CA ASN A 43 -35.74 13.10 20.05
C ASN A 43 -36.16 11.90 20.90
N LEU A 44 -36.70 12.13 22.09
CA LEU A 44 -37.23 11.07 22.96
C LEU A 44 -38.74 10.83 22.77
N GLN A 45 -39.32 11.31 21.66
CA GLN A 45 -40.77 11.47 21.51
C GLN A 45 -41.36 12.20 22.72
N GLY A 46 -40.60 13.17 23.23
CA GLY A 46 -40.91 13.86 24.46
C GLY A 46 -42.23 14.61 24.30
N SER A 47 -43.10 14.42 25.29
CA SER A 47 -44.27 15.26 25.47
C SER A 47 -44.38 15.61 26.94
N ALA A 48 -44.95 16.78 27.21
CA ALA A 48 -45.28 17.20 28.55
C ALA A 48 -46.78 17.47 28.61
N THR A 49 -47.45 16.93 29.62
CA THR A 49 -48.89 17.14 29.82
C THR A 49 -49.10 17.86 31.15
N LEU A 50 -49.86 18.95 31.12
CA LEU A 50 -50.22 19.73 32.29
C LEU A 50 -51.75 19.90 32.33
N PRO A 51 -52.36 19.79 33.52
CA PRO A 51 -53.80 19.98 33.67
C PRO A 51 -54.18 21.45 33.83
N ILE A 52 -55.34 21.82 33.30
CA ILE A 52 -56.10 23.02 33.68
C ILE A 52 -57.45 22.61 34.26
N THR A 53 -57.92 23.34 35.27
CA THR A 53 -59.24 23.10 35.86
C THR A 53 -60.17 24.28 35.54
N LEU A 54 -61.34 23.96 34.99
CA LEU A 54 -62.44 24.87 34.76
C LEU A 54 -63.45 24.74 35.89
N TYR A 55 -63.89 25.87 36.42
CA TYR A 55 -64.85 25.96 37.52
C TYR A 55 -66.09 26.69 37.03
N ASN A 56 -67.27 26.11 37.25
CA ASN A 56 -68.53 26.82 37.10
C ASN A 56 -68.86 27.53 38.42
N LEU A 57 -68.61 28.84 38.44
CA LEU A 57 -68.88 29.71 39.59
C LEU A 57 -70.27 30.35 39.53
N GLY A 58 -71.09 30.01 38.52
CA GLY A 58 -72.48 30.43 38.36
C GLY A 58 -73.46 29.51 39.08
N TYR A 59 -74.75 29.80 38.98
CA TYR A 59 -75.82 29.02 39.61
C TYR A 59 -76.63 28.15 38.64
N ALA A 60 -76.34 28.21 37.34
CA ALA A 60 -76.85 27.29 36.32
C ALA A 60 -75.72 26.45 35.70
N ASP A 61 -76.06 25.35 35.03
CA ASP A 61 -75.10 24.55 34.26
C ASP A 61 -74.53 25.38 33.11
N VAL A 62 -73.21 25.33 32.89
CA VAL A 62 -72.53 26.07 31.82
C VAL A 62 -72.03 25.14 30.73
N THR A 63 -72.25 25.49 29.46
CA THR A 63 -71.75 24.74 28.31
C THR A 63 -70.49 25.41 27.77
N VAL A 64 -69.35 24.74 27.85
CA VAL A 64 -68.03 25.29 27.51
C VAL A 64 -67.56 24.86 26.13
N SER A 65 -67.08 25.79 25.30
CA SER A 65 -66.49 25.54 23.97
C SER A 65 -65.21 26.33 23.70
N GLY A 66 -64.47 25.99 22.63
CA GLY A 66 -63.26 26.69 22.17
C GLY A 66 -61.96 26.28 22.88
N HIS A 67 -62.06 25.31 23.79
CA HIS A 67 -60.96 24.80 24.62
C HIS A 67 -60.18 23.65 23.96
N ASP A 68 -60.69 23.10 22.86
CA ASP A 68 -60.14 21.98 22.11
C ASP A 68 -59.11 22.40 21.04
N GLU A 69 -59.10 23.69 20.67
CA GLU A 69 -58.26 24.22 19.60
C GLU A 69 -57.39 25.40 20.11
N PRO A 70 -56.15 25.14 20.54
CA PRO A 70 -55.19 26.19 20.86
C PRO A 70 -54.98 27.14 19.68
N ILE A 71 -55.01 28.45 19.94
CA ILE A 71 -54.72 29.49 18.95
C ILE A 71 -53.24 29.85 19.06
N GLY A 72 -52.48 29.62 18.00
CA GLY A 72 -51.05 29.92 17.93
C GLY A 72 -50.28 28.73 17.38
N ASP A 73 -49.34 28.24 18.18
CA ASP A 73 -48.49 27.10 17.85
C ASP A 73 -49.23 25.76 17.92
N ASP A 74 -49.00 24.88 16.95
CA ASP A 74 -49.61 23.57 16.83
C ASP A 74 -48.87 22.47 17.60
N ALA A 75 -47.78 22.78 18.30
CA ALA A 75 -47.16 21.88 19.25
C ALA A 75 -48.06 21.60 20.48
N PHE A 76 -49.10 22.41 20.72
CA PHE A 76 -50.06 22.18 21.81
C PHE A 76 -51.31 21.43 21.34
N ARG A 77 -51.80 20.51 22.17
CA ARG A 77 -53.00 19.70 21.95
C ARG A 77 -53.82 19.61 23.23
N VAL A 78 -55.14 19.59 23.12
CA VAL A 78 -56.05 19.35 24.24
C VAL A 78 -56.87 18.10 23.92
N ASP A 79 -56.79 17.08 24.77
CA ASP A 79 -57.57 15.85 24.59
C ASP A 79 -58.94 16.00 25.24
N ALA A 80 -59.83 16.75 24.58
CA ALA A 80 -61.18 17.04 25.07
C ALA A 80 -62.20 17.09 23.93
N LEU A 81 -63.48 16.89 24.26
CA LEU A 81 -64.57 17.09 23.31
C LEU A 81 -64.74 18.59 23.02
N PRO A 82 -65.13 19.01 21.79
CA PRO A 82 -65.28 20.43 21.45
C PRO A 82 -66.25 21.23 22.31
N VAL A 83 -67.17 20.51 22.98
CA VAL A 83 -68.15 21.06 23.89
C VAL A 83 -68.27 20.15 25.11
N LEU A 84 -68.32 20.73 26.31
CA LEU A 84 -68.59 20.02 27.57
C LEU A 84 -69.55 20.83 28.44
N THR A 85 -70.30 20.18 29.35
CA THR A 85 -71.20 20.86 30.29
C THR A 85 -70.68 20.69 31.71
N ILE A 86 -70.53 21.80 32.43
CA ILE A 86 -70.10 21.82 33.84
C ILE A 86 -71.32 22.20 34.70
N PRO A 87 -71.79 21.32 35.60
CA PRO A 87 -72.91 21.64 36.48
C PRO A 87 -72.65 22.87 37.36
N ALA A 88 -73.70 23.54 37.84
CA ALA A 88 -73.57 24.66 38.77
C ALA A 88 -72.71 24.29 40.00
N GLY A 89 -71.67 25.09 40.28
CA GLY A 89 -70.70 24.81 41.35
C GLY A 89 -69.75 23.63 41.09
N GLY A 90 -69.82 23.00 39.91
CA GLY A 90 -68.96 21.89 39.50
C GLY A 90 -67.64 22.35 38.89
N GLU A 91 -66.77 21.37 38.63
CA GLU A 91 -65.47 21.57 37.99
C GLU A 91 -65.17 20.43 37.00
N VAL A 92 -64.31 20.71 36.02
CA VAL A 92 -63.74 19.72 35.10
C VAL A 92 -62.26 20.02 34.90
N THR A 93 -61.45 18.97 34.80
CA THR A 93 -60.02 19.09 34.47
C THR A 93 -59.79 18.66 33.03
N LEU A 94 -59.02 19.44 32.29
CA LEU A 94 -58.59 19.15 30.93
C LEU A 94 -57.07 19.01 30.91
N ASP A 95 -56.59 17.96 30.24
CA ASP A 95 -55.17 17.76 30.03
C ASP A 95 -54.74 18.46 28.73
N VAL A 96 -53.74 19.32 28.85
CA VAL A 96 -53.10 19.99 27.72
C VAL A 96 -51.73 19.37 27.53
N THR A 97 -51.41 18.92 26.33
CA THR A 97 -50.15 18.27 25.97
C THR A 97 -49.34 19.17 25.04
N PHE A 98 -48.07 19.36 25.36
CA PHE A 98 -47.05 19.97 24.50
C PHE A 98 -46.19 18.88 23.87
N LEU A 99 -46.12 18.89 22.54
CA LEU A 99 -45.41 17.92 21.69
C LEU A 99 -44.59 18.71 20.63
N PRO A 100 -43.41 19.25 21.00
CA PRO A 100 -42.57 19.96 20.05
C PRO A 100 -42.00 19.01 18.99
N THR A 101 -41.77 19.53 17.78
CA THR A 101 -41.23 18.76 16.64
C THR A 101 -39.88 19.30 16.15
N THR A 102 -39.45 20.47 16.63
CA THR A 102 -38.20 21.15 16.28
C THR A 102 -37.63 21.89 17.49
N GLU A 103 -36.40 22.36 17.39
CA GLU A 103 -35.84 23.31 18.36
C GLU A 103 -36.48 24.69 18.17
N ALA A 104 -37.38 25.06 19.08
CA ALA A 104 -38.09 26.34 19.06
C ALA A 104 -38.83 26.59 20.37
N ASP A 105 -38.97 27.87 20.73
CA ASP A 105 -39.95 28.29 21.73
C ASP A 105 -41.35 28.36 21.11
N SER A 106 -42.31 27.73 21.76
CA SER A 106 -43.71 27.67 21.34
C SER A 106 -44.60 28.50 22.26
N LEU A 107 -45.53 29.25 21.66
CA LEU A 107 -46.52 30.08 22.36
C LEU A 107 -47.91 29.89 21.74
N ALA A 108 -48.89 29.52 22.57
CA ALA A 108 -50.29 29.43 22.17
C ALA A 108 -51.22 29.96 23.26
N ARG A 109 -52.51 30.06 22.93
CA ARG A 109 -53.56 30.49 23.86
C ARG A 109 -54.79 29.61 23.72
N LEU A 110 -55.35 29.19 24.85
CA LEU A 110 -56.68 28.59 24.94
C LEU A 110 -57.71 29.64 25.35
N ARG A 111 -58.89 29.58 24.75
CA ARG A 111 -60.01 30.47 25.06
C ARG A 111 -61.23 29.66 25.45
N PHE A 112 -62.02 30.17 26.37
CA PHE A 112 -63.22 29.49 26.87
C PHE A 112 -64.45 30.36 26.65
N GLN A 113 -65.57 29.73 26.29
CA GLN A 113 -66.88 30.37 26.12
C GLN A 113 -67.95 29.55 26.86
N PRO A 114 -68.98 30.15 27.48
CA PRO A 114 -69.25 31.58 27.61
C PRO A 114 -68.27 32.22 28.61
N GLY A 115 -67.62 33.30 28.20
CA GLY A 115 -66.55 33.94 28.98
C GLY A 115 -65.48 34.58 28.11
N ASN A 116 -64.46 35.13 28.77
CA ASN A 116 -63.28 35.73 28.15
C ASN A 116 -61.99 35.22 28.80
N GLU A 117 -62.06 34.09 29.52
CA GLU A 117 -60.92 33.45 30.14
C GLU A 117 -59.94 33.01 29.05
N VAL A 118 -58.67 33.28 29.30
CA VAL A 118 -57.57 32.90 28.41
C VAL A 118 -56.53 32.18 29.26
N VAL A 119 -56.08 31.02 28.79
CA VAL A 119 -54.90 30.35 29.33
C VAL A 119 -53.75 30.52 28.35
N THR A 120 -52.61 31.03 28.82
CA THR A 120 -51.38 31.10 28.02
C THR A 120 -50.66 29.76 28.08
N LEU A 121 -50.23 29.24 26.94
CA LEU A 121 -49.43 28.03 26.83
C LEU A 121 -48.03 28.39 26.35
N THR A 122 -47.01 27.95 27.08
CA THR A 122 -45.59 28.17 26.74
C THR A 122 -44.79 26.89 26.93
N GLY A 123 -43.88 26.60 26.00
CA GLY A 123 -42.97 25.46 26.08
C GLY A 123 -41.79 25.68 25.15
N SER A 124 -40.67 25.02 25.41
CA SER A 124 -39.48 25.07 24.57
C SER A 124 -39.14 23.67 24.08
N GLY A 125 -39.08 23.50 22.76
CA GLY A 125 -38.58 22.27 22.13
C GLY A 125 -37.06 22.31 22.05
N HIS A 126 -36.42 21.22 22.45
CA HIS A 126 -34.96 21.07 22.41
C HIS A 126 -34.60 19.90 21.49
N ALA A 127 -33.66 20.12 20.58
CA ALA A 127 -33.18 19.13 19.61
C ALA A 127 -31.72 19.45 19.23
N PRO A 128 -30.99 18.56 18.54
CA PRO A 128 -29.77 18.93 17.87
C PRO A 128 -30.08 19.58 16.51
N ILE A 129 -29.17 20.43 16.03
CA ILE A 129 -29.23 21.01 14.69
C ILE A 129 -27.90 20.74 14.00
N ALA A 130 -27.92 19.98 12.91
CA ALA A 130 -26.73 19.53 12.20
C ALA A 130 -26.42 20.44 11.00
N THR A 131 -25.31 21.17 11.06
CA THR A 131 -24.87 22.04 9.97
C THR A 131 -23.47 21.65 9.49
N VAL A 132 -23.33 21.39 8.18
CA VAL A 132 -22.02 21.16 7.55
C VAL A 132 -21.35 22.50 7.34
N GLN A 133 -20.17 22.68 7.92
CA GLN A 133 -19.46 23.96 7.95
C GLN A 133 -18.38 24.06 6.88
N ASP A 134 -17.56 23.02 6.71
CA ASP A 134 -16.42 23.03 5.77
C ASP A 134 -16.14 21.63 5.20
N VAL A 135 -15.58 21.61 4.00
CA VAL A 135 -15.13 20.41 3.29
C VAL A 135 -13.76 20.70 2.69
N ALA A 136 -12.73 20.12 3.28
CA ALA A 136 -11.35 20.28 2.83
C ALA A 136 -10.83 18.96 2.25
N ILE A 137 -10.50 18.96 0.96
CA ILE A 137 -9.93 17.81 0.26
C ILE A 137 -8.68 18.31 -0.47
N PRO A 138 -7.48 18.11 0.10
CA PRO A 138 -6.24 18.47 -0.57
C PRO A 138 -6.09 17.75 -1.91
N ALA A 139 -5.37 18.37 -2.85
CA ALA A 139 -4.95 17.67 -4.05
C ALA A 139 -3.94 16.58 -3.67
N THR A 140 -4.14 15.37 -4.18
CA THR A 140 -3.32 14.21 -3.82
C THR A 140 -2.65 13.65 -5.07
N VAL A 141 -1.36 13.33 -4.96
CA VAL A 141 -0.62 12.68 -6.04
C VAL A 141 -1.15 11.26 -6.25
N LEU A 142 -1.19 10.80 -7.51
CA LEU A 142 -1.63 9.44 -7.83
C LEU A 142 -0.85 8.38 -7.04
N GLY A 143 -1.60 7.47 -6.40
CA GLY A 143 -1.08 6.40 -5.56
C GLY A 143 -0.56 6.82 -4.18
N CYS A 144 -0.69 8.09 -3.81
CA CYS A 144 -0.59 8.54 -2.42
C CYS A 144 -1.99 8.60 -1.78
N SER A 145 -2.05 8.73 -0.45
CA SER A 145 -3.29 8.93 0.29
C SER A 145 -3.24 10.25 1.05
N GLY A 146 -4.20 11.14 0.76
CA GLY A 146 -4.36 12.42 1.44
C GLY A 146 -5.47 12.36 2.48
N VAL A 147 -5.39 13.21 3.52
CA VAL A 147 -6.45 13.34 4.52
C VAL A 147 -7.45 14.40 4.06
N ALA A 148 -8.68 13.97 3.85
CA ALA A 148 -9.84 14.82 3.60
C ALA A 148 -10.65 14.98 4.89
N THR A 149 -11.20 16.18 5.13
CA THR A 149 -11.97 16.47 6.34
C THR A 149 -13.29 17.15 6.01
N VAL A 150 -14.35 16.73 6.69
CA VAL A 150 -15.66 17.40 6.70
C VAL A 150 -15.98 17.83 8.12
N SER A 151 -16.22 19.13 8.35
CA SER A 151 -16.59 19.64 9.67
C SER A 151 -18.10 19.83 9.79
N VAL A 152 -18.67 19.31 10.88
CA VAL A 152 -20.10 19.39 11.19
C VAL A 152 -20.24 20.04 12.57
N VAL A 153 -21.02 21.11 12.66
CA VAL A 153 -21.33 21.77 13.92
C VAL A 153 -22.72 21.36 14.40
N ASN A 154 -22.85 21.16 15.71
CA ASN A 154 -24.15 21.04 16.35
C ASN A 154 -24.59 22.42 16.84
N GLU A 155 -25.50 23.07 16.13
CA GLU A 155 -26.03 24.38 16.48
C GLU A 155 -27.22 24.32 17.44
N GLY A 156 -27.67 23.11 17.78
CA GLY A 156 -28.82 22.90 18.63
C GLY A 156 -28.49 22.72 20.11
N SER A 157 -29.52 22.51 20.91
CA SER A 157 -29.44 22.43 22.37
C SER A 157 -29.28 21.00 22.93
N GLU A 158 -29.44 19.97 22.10
CA GLU A 158 -29.21 18.56 22.47
C GLU A 158 -28.02 17.94 21.76
N ALA A 159 -27.53 16.79 22.23
CA ALA A 159 -26.43 16.07 21.59
C ALA A 159 -26.81 15.54 20.20
N LEU A 160 -25.97 15.83 19.22
CA LEU A 160 -26.09 15.38 17.84
C LEU A 160 -25.36 14.05 17.65
N THR A 161 -26.06 13.00 17.24
CA THR A 161 -25.47 11.71 16.85
C THR A 161 -25.14 11.73 15.36
N LEU A 162 -23.96 11.25 14.98
CA LEU A 162 -23.50 11.17 13.59
C LEU A 162 -23.20 9.73 13.16
N SER A 163 -23.81 9.30 12.06
CA SER A 163 -23.53 8.01 11.41
C SER A 163 -23.20 8.24 9.92
N PRO A 164 -21.92 8.47 9.57
CA PRO A 164 -21.50 8.72 8.21
C PRO A 164 -21.40 7.44 7.38
N THR A 165 -21.68 7.57 6.09
CA THR A 165 -21.38 6.59 5.05
C THR A 165 -20.79 7.30 3.83
N VAL A 166 -19.84 6.69 3.12
CA VAL A 166 -19.19 7.32 1.97
C VAL A 166 -19.36 6.50 0.70
N THR A 167 -19.50 7.20 -0.42
CA THR A 167 -19.49 6.64 -1.78
C THR A 167 -18.44 7.35 -2.63
N GLY A 168 -17.94 6.67 -3.65
CA GLY A 168 -16.81 7.10 -4.47
C GLY A 168 -15.59 6.23 -4.19
N GLU A 169 -15.03 5.61 -5.23
CA GLU A 169 -13.99 4.57 -5.09
C GLU A 169 -12.67 5.08 -4.50
N ASP A 170 -12.42 6.39 -4.60
CA ASP A 170 -11.20 7.03 -4.10
C ASP A 170 -11.33 7.54 -2.66
N PHE A 171 -12.51 7.44 -2.04
CA PHE A 171 -12.78 7.94 -0.68
C PHE A 171 -13.07 6.79 0.29
N ALA A 172 -12.45 6.83 1.46
CA ALA A 172 -12.71 5.89 2.54
C ALA A 172 -12.83 6.63 3.88
N LEU A 173 -13.82 6.29 4.70
CA LEU A 173 -13.96 6.85 6.06
C LEU A 173 -12.83 6.33 6.95
N THR A 174 -12.17 7.23 7.68
CA THR A 174 -11.05 6.87 8.58
C THR A 174 -11.35 7.18 10.04
N GLY A 175 -12.16 8.19 10.34
CA GLY A 175 -12.51 8.51 11.73
C GLY A 175 -13.59 9.58 11.87
N TRP A 176 -14.39 9.52 12.93
CA TRP A 176 -15.36 10.55 13.31
C TRP A 176 -15.80 10.36 14.76
N PRO A 177 -16.24 11.43 15.46
CA PRO A 177 -16.91 11.29 16.74
C PRO A 177 -18.37 10.84 16.54
N PRO A 178 -18.88 9.86 17.33
CA PRO A 178 -20.27 9.40 17.20
C PRO A 178 -21.29 10.42 17.73
N ASP A 179 -20.89 11.27 18.67
CA ASP A 179 -21.73 12.27 19.33
C ASP A 179 -21.04 13.64 19.34
N VAL A 180 -21.81 14.71 19.15
CA VAL A 180 -21.36 16.10 19.16
C VAL A 180 -22.20 16.88 20.16
N ALA A 181 -21.56 17.43 21.18
CA ALA A 181 -22.26 18.21 22.19
C ALA A 181 -22.82 19.53 21.58
N PRO A 182 -23.84 20.13 22.22
CA PRO A 182 -24.36 21.44 21.82
C PRO A 182 -23.25 22.49 21.66
N GLY A 183 -23.23 23.19 20.52
CA GLY A 183 -22.25 24.22 20.18
C GLY A 183 -20.87 23.73 19.77
N GLU A 184 -20.61 22.42 19.82
CA GLU A 184 -19.31 21.84 19.43
C GLU A 184 -19.26 21.49 17.94
N THR A 185 -18.02 21.39 17.42
CA THR A 185 -17.74 20.97 16.04
C THR A 185 -17.09 19.60 16.01
N ALA A 186 -17.64 18.71 15.21
CA ALA A 186 -17.05 17.42 14.86
C ALA A 186 -16.26 17.53 13.56
N THR A 187 -15.13 16.83 13.51
CA THR A 187 -14.37 16.60 12.28
C THR A 187 -14.50 15.14 11.87
N ILE A 188 -15.02 14.91 10.67
CA ILE A 188 -15.09 13.61 10.01
C ILE A 188 -13.88 13.53 9.08
N GLU A 189 -13.05 12.51 9.27
CA GLU A 189 -11.86 12.26 8.47
C GLU A 189 -12.12 11.16 7.44
N LEU A 190 -11.63 11.40 6.23
CA LEU A 190 -11.61 10.46 5.12
C LEU A 190 -10.19 10.36 4.55
N ALA A 191 -9.82 9.19 4.06
CA ALA A 191 -8.69 9.01 3.15
C ALA A 191 -9.16 9.28 1.72
N PHE A 192 -8.44 10.13 0.99
CA PHE A 192 -8.60 10.35 -0.44
C PHE A 192 -7.40 9.78 -1.21
N THR A 193 -7.61 8.72 -1.96
CA THR A 193 -6.57 7.97 -2.71
C THR A 193 -6.97 7.92 -4.19
N PRO A 194 -6.62 8.95 -4.99
CA PRO A 194 -7.09 9.05 -6.37
C PRO A 194 -6.50 7.96 -7.26
N GLY A 195 -7.36 7.15 -7.89
CA GLY A 195 -6.97 6.14 -8.88
C GLY A 195 -6.59 6.67 -10.26
N GLY A 196 -6.56 8.00 -10.46
CA GLY A 196 -6.27 8.63 -11.75
C GLY A 196 -6.38 10.16 -11.69
N GLY A 197 -5.75 10.85 -12.63
CA GLY A 197 -5.64 12.31 -12.65
C GLY A 197 -6.95 13.04 -12.92
N GLY A 198 -7.06 14.28 -12.44
CA GLY A 198 -8.24 15.14 -12.56
C GLY A 198 -9.18 15.07 -11.34
N PRO A 199 -10.35 15.73 -11.42
CA PRO A 199 -11.33 15.74 -10.36
C PRO A 199 -11.96 14.36 -10.16
N ARG A 200 -12.09 13.94 -8.90
CA ARG A 200 -12.64 12.66 -8.45
C ARG A 200 -13.78 12.93 -7.46
N GLY A 201 -14.96 12.43 -7.79
CA GLY A 201 -16.20 12.73 -7.07
C GLY A 201 -16.65 11.61 -6.14
N GLY A 202 -17.38 11.99 -5.08
CA GLY A 202 -18.03 11.09 -4.14
C GLY A 202 -19.11 11.80 -3.33
N PHE A 203 -19.78 11.06 -2.45
CA PHE A 203 -20.73 11.63 -1.50
C PHE A 203 -20.49 11.06 -0.10
N LEU A 204 -20.44 11.94 0.89
CA LEU A 204 -20.58 11.61 2.30
C LEU A 204 -22.03 11.83 2.71
N THR A 205 -22.70 10.76 3.14
CA THR A 205 -24.05 10.80 3.68
C THR A 205 -23.99 10.67 5.19
N LEU A 206 -24.51 11.67 5.91
CA LEU A 206 -24.59 11.69 7.37
C LEU A 206 -26.03 11.36 7.78
N SER A 207 -26.24 10.23 8.46
CA SER A 207 -27.47 10.01 9.21
C SER A 207 -27.35 10.67 10.58
N THR A 208 -28.34 11.45 10.96
CA THR A 208 -28.32 12.23 12.21
C THR A 208 -29.62 12.07 13.00
N ASN A 209 -29.61 12.50 14.26
CA ASN A 209 -30.81 12.67 15.08
C ASN A 209 -31.32 14.13 15.08
N ASP A 210 -30.93 14.96 14.11
CA ASP A 210 -31.58 16.25 13.86
C ASP A 210 -32.98 15.98 13.25
N PRO A 211 -34.08 16.37 13.91
CA PRO A 211 -35.43 16.14 13.39
C PRO A 211 -35.72 16.79 12.03
N ALA A 212 -35.07 17.92 11.73
CA ALA A 212 -35.22 18.64 10.48
C ALA A 212 -34.26 18.11 9.39
N ALA A 213 -33.12 17.55 9.80
CA ALA A 213 -32.09 17.01 8.90
C ALA A 213 -31.64 15.58 9.28
N PRO A 214 -32.54 14.57 9.26
CA PRO A 214 -32.21 13.19 9.63
C PRO A 214 -31.18 12.55 8.67
N GLN A 215 -31.01 13.13 7.49
CA GLN A 215 -29.99 12.76 6.53
C GLN A 215 -29.44 14.01 5.83
N LEU A 216 -28.12 14.20 5.89
CA LEU A 216 -27.39 15.24 5.15
C LEU A 216 -26.49 14.59 4.10
N ALA A 217 -26.46 15.15 2.89
CA ALA A 217 -25.56 14.71 1.82
C ALA A 217 -24.53 15.81 1.55
N VAL A 218 -23.25 15.44 1.61
CA VAL A 218 -22.10 16.31 1.35
C VAL A 218 -21.40 15.80 0.09
N GLU A 219 -21.31 16.65 -0.92
CA GLU A 219 -20.56 16.36 -2.14
C GLU A 219 -19.07 16.42 -1.85
N LEU A 220 -18.33 15.39 -2.27
CA LEU A 220 -16.88 15.32 -2.18
C LEU A 220 -16.29 15.49 -3.57
N SER A 221 -15.30 16.37 -3.71
CA SER A 221 -14.55 16.58 -4.95
C SER A 221 -13.08 16.79 -4.65
N GLY A 222 -12.29 15.74 -4.88
CA GLY A 222 -10.83 15.76 -4.69
C GLY A 222 -10.10 15.85 -6.03
N LEU A 223 -8.90 16.43 -6.05
CA LEU A 223 -8.07 16.53 -7.25
C LEU A 223 -6.92 15.52 -7.19
N GLY A 224 -6.94 14.52 -8.09
CA GLY A 224 -5.78 13.67 -8.36
C GLY A 224 -4.83 14.33 -9.36
N TYR A 225 -3.52 14.29 -9.13
CA TYR A 225 -2.56 14.79 -10.11
C TYR A 225 -1.31 13.90 -10.18
N GLU A 226 -0.64 13.91 -11.34
CA GLU A 226 0.62 13.19 -11.52
C GLU A 226 1.74 13.94 -10.76
N GLY A 227 2.50 13.21 -9.95
CA GLY A 227 3.68 13.75 -9.28
C GLY A 227 4.86 13.90 -10.24
N GLU A 228 6.04 14.13 -9.70
CA GLU A 228 7.26 14.19 -10.50
C GLU A 228 7.54 12.81 -11.11
N ARG A 229 7.64 12.77 -12.45
CA ARG A 229 8.02 11.57 -13.19
C ARG A 229 9.54 11.45 -13.22
N VAL A 230 10.04 10.31 -12.76
CA VAL A 230 11.43 9.91 -12.85
C VAL A 230 11.58 8.91 -13.99
N SER A 231 12.65 9.05 -14.77
CA SER A 231 13.01 8.13 -15.84
C SER A 231 14.47 7.70 -15.64
N GLN A 232 14.69 6.41 -15.45
CA GLN A 232 16.01 5.83 -15.26
C GLN A 232 16.30 4.83 -16.38
N SER A 233 17.53 4.87 -16.90
CA SER A 233 17.97 4.00 -17.98
C SER A 233 19.08 3.07 -17.50
N PHE A 234 18.91 1.78 -17.77
CA PHE A 234 19.85 0.70 -17.48
C PHE A 234 20.15 -0.09 -18.75
N ARG A 235 21.07 -1.05 -18.64
CA ARG A 235 21.30 -2.08 -19.67
C ARG A 235 21.03 -3.45 -19.10
N TYR A 236 20.40 -4.32 -19.90
CA TYR A 236 20.17 -5.68 -19.49
C TYR A 236 21.47 -6.49 -19.44
N ALA A 237 21.89 -6.90 -18.24
CA ALA A 237 23.10 -7.69 -18.00
C ALA A 237 22.88 -8.67 -16.83
N PRO A 238 22.49 -9.93 -17.10
CA PRO A 238 22.38 -10.97 -16.09
C PRO A 238 23.78 -11.37 -15.61
N ALA A 239 24.04 -11.18 -14.31
CA ALA A 239 25.30 -11.55 -13.70
C ALA A 239 25.24 -13.00 -13.20
N ASP A 240 25.91 -13.90 -13.91
CA ASP A 240 26.58 -15.06 -13.29
C ASP A 240 28.08 -14.83 -13.47
N THR A 241 28.69 -14.05 -12.58
CA THR A 241 30.13 -13.78 -12.61
C THR A 241 30.87 -15.12 -12.64
N THR A 242 31.76 -15.34 -13.61
CA THR A 242 32.44 -16.64 -13.79
C THR A 242 33.95 -16.42 -13.97
N ASP A 243 34.76 -17.12 -13.19
CA ASP A 243 36.22 -17.07 -13.33
C ASP A 243 36.69 -18.32 -14.08
N ILE A 244 37.44 -18.12 -15.16
CA ILE A 244 37.84 -19.16 -16.11
C ILE A 244 39.34 -19.42 -15.98
N VAL A 245 39.70 -20.68 -15.72
CA VAL A 245 41.08 -21.13 -15.67
C VAL A 245 41.31 -22.20 -16.72
N LEU A 246 42.21 -21.93 -17.67
CA LEU A 246 42.70 -22.96 -18.58
C LEU A 246 43.96 -23.59 -17.97
N ALA A 247 43.93 -24.89 -17.72
CA ALA A 247 45.10 -25.65 -17.29
C ALA A 247 45.62 -26.46 -18.48
N VAL A 248 46.82 -26.13 -18.94
CA VAL A 248 47.39 -26.64 -20.19
C VAL A 248 48.63 -27.48 -19.92
N GLU A 249 48.74 -28.64 -20.57
CA GLU A 249 49.99 -29.38 -20.63
C GLU A 249 51.02 -28.60 -21.48
N GLY A 250 52.03 -28.05 -20.81
CA GLY A 250 52.99 -27.11 -21.37
C GLY A 250 53.97 -27.76 -22.34
N GLY A 251 54.57 -26.95 -23.22
CA GLY A 251 55.64 -27.36 -24.13
C GLY A 251 55.21 -28.20 -25.34
N LEU A 252 53.93 -28.51 -25.49
CA LEU A 252 53.42 -29.37 -26.58
C LEU A 252 52.69 -28.62 -27.69
N PHE A 253 52.08 -27.48 -27.38
CA PHE A 253 51.08 -26.86 -28.27
C PHE A 253 51.54 -25.56 -28.94
N SER A 254 52.70 -25.01 -28.55
CA SER A 254 53.16 -23.68 -28.99
C SER A 254 53.39 -23.54 -30.50
N ALA A 255 53.50 -24.66 -31.22
CA ALA A 255 53.69 -24.70 -32.68
C ALA A 255 52.50 -25.33 -33.44
N ASP A 256 51.38 -25.61 -32.76
CA ASP A 256 50.21 -26.23 -33.37
C ASP A 256 49.40 -25.20 -34.18
N ALA A 257 49.24 -25.46 -35.48
CA ALA A 257 48.54 -24.55 -36.37
C ALA A 257 47.04 -24.38 -36.05
N ARG A 258 46.45 -25.27 -35.25
CA ARG A 258 45.03 -25.22 -34.83
C ARG A 258 44.79 -24.23 -33.69
N LEU A 259 45.85 -23.85 -32.97
CA LEU A 259 45.75 -23.08 -31.73
C LEU A 259 45.23 -21.66 -31.94
N ASP A 260 45.79 -20.96 -32.93
CA ASP A 260 45.52 -19.52 -33.10
C ASP A 260 44.04 -19.25 -33.40
N GLU A 261 43.43 -19.99 -34.33
CA GLU A 261 42.01 -19.85 -34.71
C GLU A 261 41.05 -20.25 -33.56
N ALA A 262 41.40 -21.30 -32.82
CA ALA A 262 40.59 -21.79 -31.71
C ALA A 262 40.59 -20.80 -30.53
N VAL A 263 41.75 -20.25 -30.17
CA VAL A 263 41.88 -19.26 -29.08
C VAL A 263 41.24 -17.93 -29.47
N GLU A 264 41.40 -17.47 -30.71
CA GLU A 264 40.74 -16.26 -31.20
C GLU A 264 39.22 -16.40 -31.16
N THR A 265 38.69 -17.55 -31.62
CA THR A 265 37.26 -17.82 -31.55
C THR A 265 36.77 -17.87 -30.10
N TYR A 266 37.51 -18.53 -29.20
CA TYR A 266 37.15 -18.60 -27.79
C TYR A 266 37.04 -17.22 -27.14
N ALA A 267 38.08 -16.40 -27.30
CA ALA A 267 38.12 -15.04 -26.76
C ALA A 267 36.99 -14.17 -27.36
N ALA A 268 36.76 -14.28 -28.67
CA ALA A 268 35.70 -13.56 -29.36
C ALA A 268 34.30 -13.96 -28.85
N ARG A 269 34.05 -15.25 -28.61
CA ARG A 269 32.77 -15.73 -28.07
C ARG A 269 32.52 -15.27 -26.64
N LEU A 270 33.55 -15.30 -25.79
CA LEU A 270 33.44 -14.79 -24.42
C LEU A 270 33.18 -13.27 -24.39
N GLN A 271 33.81 -12.52 -25.30
CA GLN A 271 33.58 -11.08 -25.44
C GLN A 271 32.21 -10.75 -26.07
N GLU A 272 31.77 -11.52 -27.08
CA GLU A 272 30.46 -11.37 -27.74
C GLU A 272 29.30 -11.71 -26.81
N ALA A 273 29.47 -12.70 -25.93
CA ALA A 273 28.46 -13.09 -24.95
C ALA A 273 28.36 -12.13 -23.76
N TRP A 274 29.24 -11.12 -23.66
CA TRP A 274 29.29 -10.13 -22.56
C TRP A 274 29.23 -10.78 -21.17
N ASN A 275 29.81 -11.98 -21.03
CA ASN A 275 29.84 -12.69 -19.76
C ASN A 275 30.74 -11.92 -18.80
N ASP A 276 30.34 -11.73 -17.54
CA ASP A 276 31.20 -11.11 -16.55
C ASP A 276 32.29 -12.10 -16.11
N VAL A 277 33.40 -12.16 -16.85
CA VAL A 277 34.46 -13.16 -16.67
C VAL A 277 35.84 -12.57 -16.39
N HIS A 278 36.56 -13.22 -15.47
CA HIS A 278 38.01 -13.16 -15.43
C HIS A 278 38.55 -14.42 -16.09
N ILE A 279 39.57 -14.29 -16.94
CA ILE A 279 40.18 -15.44 -17.62
C ILE A 279 41.70 -15.44 -17.47
N THR A 280 42.24 -16.61 -17.13
CA THR A 280 43.68 -16.89 -17.05
C THR A 280 44.00 -18.25 -17.64
N SER A 281 45.26 -18.45 -18.01
CA SER A 281 45.78 -19.68 -18.63
C SER A 281 47.09 -20.05 -17.96
N VAL A 282 47.17 -21.23 -17.35
CA VAL A 282 48.31 -21.75 -16.60
C VAL A 282 48.85 -23.02 -17.26
N ALA A 283 50.12 -23.35 -17.01
CA ALA A 283 50.73 -24.51 -17.64
C ALA A 283 51.52 -25.39 -16.68
N SER A 284 51.78 -26.62 -17.10
CA SER A 284 52.43 -27.65 -16.29
C SER A 284 53.89 -27.37 -15.88
N GLY A 285 54.51 -26.31 -16.39
CA GLY A 285 55.81 -25.81 -15.93
C GLY A 285 55.73 -24.73 -14.85
N ASP A 286 54.66 -23.94 -14.83
CA ASP A 286 54.47 -22.82 -13.92
C ASP A 286 52.98 -22.43 -13.81
N ALA A 287 52.46 -22.37 -12.58
CA ALA A 287 51.10 -21.89 -12.32
C ALA A 287 50.98 -20.36 -12.44
N CYS A 288 52.10 -19.65 -12.56
CA CYS A 288 52.18 -18.21 -12.69
C CYS A 288 52.48 -17.79 -14.14
N PRO A 289 51.50 -17.23 -14.87
CA PRO A 289 51.74 -16.59 -16.15
C PRO A 289 52.71 -15.42 -16.03
N THR A 290 53.47 -15.18 -17.08
CA THR A 290 54.49 -14.12 -17.15
C THR A 290 53.98 -12.82 -17.77
N GLY A 291 52.81 -12.85 -18.42
CA GLY A 291 52.08 -11.70 -18.92
C GLY A 291 51.58 -10.80 -17.79
N SER A 292 51.64 -9.48 -18.00
CA SER A 292 51.18 -8.49 -17.01
C SER A 292 49.91 -7.78 -17.50
N PRO A 293 48.81 -7.83 -16.73
CA PRO A 293 48.55 -8.73 -15.61
C PRO A 293 48.31 -10.17 -16.09
N ALA A 294 48.43 -11.12 -15.17
CA ALA A 294 48.37 -12.56 -15.42
C ALA A 294 46.97 -13.10 -15.79
N TRP A 295 46.00 -12.20 -15.91
CA TRP A 295 44.61 -12.50 -16.28
C TRP A 295 43.98 -11.27 -16.96
N THR A 296 42.82 -11.46 -17.59
CA THR A 296 42.13 -10.46 -18.41
C THR A 296 40.61 -10.61 -18.25
N GLU A 297 39.85 -9.63 -18.71
CA GLU A 297 38.38 -9.63 -18.70
C GLU A 297 37.82 -9.09 -20.03
N PRO A 298 36.53 -9.29 -20.37
CA PRO A 298 35.97 -8.84 -21.66
C PRO A 298 36.02 -7.34 -21.93
N SER A 299 36.19 -6.52 -20.89
CA SER A 299 36.38 -5.07 -21.01
C SER A 299 37.74 -4.71 -21.64
N ASP A 300 38.71 -5.63 -21.58
CA ASP A 300 40.01 -5.50 -22.23
C ASP A 300 39.91 -5.70 -23.77
N SER A 301 40.97 -5.31 -24.49
CA SER A 301 41.00 -5.55 -25.94
C SER A 301 41.00 -7.04 -26.30
N LEU A 302 40.31 -7.43 -27.38
CA LEU A 302 40.31 -8.82 -27.86
C LEU A 302 41.72 -9.40 -28.00
N LEU A 303 42.66 -8.60 -28.52
CA LEU A 303 44.07 -8.98 -28.66
C LEU A 303 44.72 -9.38 -27.33
N ARG A 304 44.35 -8.71 -26.25
CA ARG A 304 44.85 -9.00 -24.91
C ARG A 304 44.21 -10.26 -24.33
N MET A 305 42.93 -10.50 -24.58
CA MET A 305 42.29 -11.76 -24.23
C MET A 305 42.95 -12.95 -24.93
N VAL A 306 43.13 -12.84 -26.24
CA VAL A 306 43.83 -13.84 -27.05
C VAL A 306 45.23 -14.09 -26.52
N HIS A 307 45.99 -13.04 -26.22
CA HIS A 307 47.35 -13.18 -25.69
C HIS A 307 47.38 -13.93 -24.34
N THR A 308 46.49 -13.57 -23.41
CA THR A 308 46.42 -14.18 -22.07
C THR A 308 46.05 -15.66 -22.15
N VAL A 309 45.08 -16.02 -23.01
CA VAL A 309 44.68 -17.43 -23.19
C VAL A 309 45.80 -18.23 -23.84
N ARG A 310 46.44 -17.66 -24.86
CA ARG A 310 47.52 -18.30 -25.63
C ARG A 310 48.77 -18.53 -24.79
N GLU A 311 49.03 -17.70 -23.79
CA GLU A 311 50.24 -17.78 -22.96
C GLU A 311 50.43 -19.17 -22.33
N GLY A 312 49.39 -19.77 -21.74
CA GLY A 312 49.50 -21.11 -21.14
C GLY A 312 49.90 -22.23 -22.14
N PHE A 313 49.65 -22.04 -23.44
CA PHE A 313 50.07 -22.98 -24.48
C PHE A 313 51.53 -22.78 -24.92
N GLU A 314 52.13 -21.63 -24.59
CA GLU A 314 53.52 -21.27 -24.92
C GLU A 314 54.49 -21.51 -23.75
N LEU A 315 53.95 -21.67 -22.54
CA LEU A 315 54.74 -21.98 -21.35
C LEU A 315 55.38 -23.39 -21.45
N PRO A 316 56.57 -23.57 -20.87
CA PRO A 316 57.27 -24.86 -20.91
C PRO A 316 56.51 -25.93 -20.11
N GLY A 317 56.74 -27.20 -20.45
CA GLY A 317 56.32 -28.32 -19.60
C GLY A 317 57.13 -28.38 -18.29
N GLY A 318 56.68 -29.21 -17.35
CA GLY A 318 57.32 -29.37 -16.06
C GLY A 318 56.67 -30.40 -15.14
N ALA A 319 56.75 -30.16 -13.83
CA ALA A 319 56.41 -31.16 -12.81
C ALA A 319 54.95 -31.63 -12.85
N TRP A 320 54.07 -30.91 -13.55
CA TRP A 320 52.64 -31.21 -13.64
C TRP A 320 52.20 -31.69 -15.04
N ASP A 321 53.12 -32.13 -15.91
CA ASP A 321 52.79 -32.52 -17.30
C ASP A 321 51.66 -33.57 -17.37
N ASN A 322 51.60 -34.46 -16.37
CA ASN A 322 50.54 -35.46 -16.22
C ASN A 322 49.66 -35.24 -14.97
N ASP A 323 49.60 -34.01 -14.44
CA ASP A 323 48.80 -33.69 -13.23
C ASP A 323 48.20 -32.27 -13.30
N LEU A 324 47.31 -32.04 -14.27
CA LEU A 324 46.65 -30.74 -14.46
C LEU A 324 45.70 -30.39 -13.31
N VAL A 325 45.17 -31.38 -12.59
CA VAL A 325 44.36 -31.12 -11.40
C VAL A 325 45.23 -30.66 -10.23
N GLY A 326 46.43 -31.25 -10.07
CA GLY A 326 47.44 -30.74 -9.15
C GLY A 326 47.91 -29.33 -9.51
N LEU A 327 48.13 -29.05 -10.80
CA LEU A 327 48.44 -27.70 -11.30
C LEU A 327 47.34 -26.71 -10.94
N LEU A 328 46.07 -27.07 -11.15
CA LEU A 328 44.93 -26.24 -10.75
C LEU A 328 44.94 -25.95 -9.25
N GLY A 329 45.32 -26.91 -8.42
CA GLY A 329 45.46 -26.69 -6.98
C GLY A 329 46.53 -25.68 -6.60
N VAL A 330 47.65 -25.67 -7.32
CA VAL A 330 48.68 -24.62 -7.15
C VAL A 330 48.15 -23.27 -7.65
N ALA A 331 47.50 -23.23 -8.82
CA ALA A 331 46.93 -22.00 -9.36
C ALA A 331 45.88 -21.38 -8.41
N LEU A 332 45.01 -22.19 -7.82
CA LEU A 332 44.02 -21.73 -6.83
C LEU A 332 44.68 -21.13 -5.59
N TRP A 333 45.84 -21.64 -5.19
CA TRP A 333 46.61 -21.07 -4.08
C TRP A 333 47.27 -19.73 -4.47
N GLU A 334 47.77 -19.62 -5.70
CA GLU A 334 48.34 -18.37 -6.23
C GLU A 334 47.31 -17.27 -6.49
N MET A 335 46.02 -17.60 -6.49
CA MET A 335 44.92 -16.62 -6.59
C MET A 335 44.61 -15.92 -5.26
N GLU A 336 45.12 -16.44 -4.14
CA GLU A 336 44.95 -15.83 -2.83
C GLU A 336 45.81 -14.54 -2.68
N PRO A 337 45.46 -13.64 -1.76
CA PRO A 337 46.16 -12.37 -1.60
C PRO A 337 47.68 -12.51 -1.48
N GLY A 338 48.41 -11.83 -2.36
CA GLY A 338 49.87 -11.85 -2.43
C GLY A 338 50.49 -12.94 -3.34
N GLY A 339 49.69 -13.82 -3.94
CA GLY A 339 50.12 -14.73 -5.01
C GLY A 339 50.22 -14.04 -6.38
N CYS A 340 50.72 -14.76 -7.39
CA CYS A 340 50.90 -14.20 -8.74
C CYS A 340 49.59 -14.00 -9.52
N LEU A 341 48.52 -14.68 -9.12
CA LEU A 341 47.17 -14.56 -9.67
C LEU A 341 46.25 -13.76 -8.73
N ASP A 342 46.81 -12.98 -7.81
CA ASP A 342 46.03 -12.13 -6.89
C ASP A 342 45.06 -11.22 -7.68
N GLY A 343 43.84 -11.11 -7.17
CA GLY A 343 42.74 -10.38 -7.81
C GLY A 343 42.03 -11.13 -8.94
N PHE A 344 42.51 -12.30 -9.37
CA PHE A 344 41.82 -13.11 -10.38
C PHE A 344 40.47 -13.63 -9.85
N ARG A 345 40.46 -14.29 -8.69
CA ARG A 345 39.27 -14.97 -8.19
C ARG A 345 38.34 -13.99 -7.48
N ARG A 346 37.07 -13.97 -7.89
CA ARG A 346 36.03 -13.11 -7.34
C ARG A 346 35.11 -13.89 -6.40
N SER A 347 34.76 -13.25 -5.29
CA SER A 347 33.85 -13.86 -4.31
C SER A 347 32.47 -14.08 -4.92
N GLY A 348 31.95 -15.31 -4.82
CA GLY A 348 30.64 -15.67 -5.35
C GLY A 348 30.60 -15.96 -6.85
N ALA A 349 31.74 -15.84 -7.55
CA ALA A 349 31.82 -16.25 -8.95
C ALA A 349 31.81 -17.77 -9.10
N ASN A 350 31.20 -18.25 -10.19
CA ASN A 350 31.34 -19.62 -10.65
C ASN A 350 32.79 -19.86 -11.08
N LEU A 351 33.26 -21.11 -10.99
CA LEU A 351 34.55 -21.50 -11.52
C LEU A 351 34.36 -22.34 -12.79
N ASP A 352 34.92 -21.92 -13.92
CA ASP A 352 34.99 -22.73 -15.14
C ASP A 352 36.43 -23.17 -15.39
N VAL A 353 36.63 -24.47 -15.52
CA VAL A 353 37.97 -25.06 -15.74
C VAL A 353 38.01 -25.69 -17.12
N VAL A 354 39.01 -25.33 -17.92
CA VAL A 354 39.29 -26.00 -19.20
C VAL A 354 40.61 -26.74 -19.09
N LEU A 355 40.57 -28.07 -19.18
CA LEU A 355 41.74 -28.92 -19.14
C LEU A 355 42.20 -29.22 -20.58
N VAL A 356 43.46 -28.94 -20.90
CA VAL A 356 44.04 -29.28 -22.20
C VAL A 356 45.24 -30.19 -21.99
N ALA A 357 45.09 -31.47 -22.29
CA ALA A 357 46.11 -32.49 -22.08
C ALA A 357 46.30 -33.31 -23.35
N ALA A 358 47.55 -33.65 -23.68
CA ALA A 358 47.95 -34.63 -24.67
C ALA A 358 48.30 -36.00 -24.05
N SER A 359 48.51 -36.03 -22.73
CA SER A 359 48.90 -37.24 -21.99
C SER A 359 47.85 -37.62 -20.93
N PRO A 360 47.71 -38.92 -20.59
CA PRO A 360 46.85 -39.36 -19.49
C PRO A 360 47.43 -38.91 -18.14
N PRO A 361 46.57 -38.64 -17.14
CA PRO A 361 47.06 -38.18 -15.85
C PRO A 361 47.76 -39.31 -15.08
N GLU A 362 48.77 -38.95 -14.28
CA GLU A 362 49.53 -39.88 -13.44
C GLU A 362 48.65 -40.46 -12.32
N THR A 363 47.76 -39.63 -11.77
CA THR A 363 46.71 -40.02 -10.84
C THR A 363 45.35 -39.89 -11.53
N ASP A 364 44.41 -40.78 -11.23
CA ASP A 364 43.03 -40.66 -11.71
C ASP A 364 42.46 -39.24 -11.45
N ALA A 365 42.05 -38.55 -12.52
CA ALA A 365 41.68 -37.13 -12.46
C ALA A 365 40.47 -36.88 -11.53
N ILE A 366 39.52 -37.81 -11.46
CA ILE A 366 38.36 -37.71 -10.55
C ILE A 366 38.82 -37.83 -9.09
N THR A 367 39.74 -38.74 -8.81
CA THR A 367 40.34 -38.91 -7.49
C THR A 367 41.13 -37.67 -7.07
N ALA A 368 41.97 -37.14 -7.96
CA ALA A 368 42.70 -35.90 -7.74
C ALA A 368 41.76 -34.71 -7.52
N TRP A 369 40.69 -34.61 -8.32
CA TRP A 369 39.68 -33.56 -8.21
C TRP A 369 38.94 -33.58 -6.87
N THR A 370 38.58 -34.78 -6.41
CA THR A 370 37.95 -34.95 -5.10
C THR A 370 38.90 -34.57 -3.97
N ALA A 371 40.19 -34.87 -4.11
CA ALA A 371 41.21 -34.53 -3.13
C ALA A 371 41.55 -33.03 -3.09
N LEU A 372 41.35 -32.31 -4.20
CA LEU A 372 41.61 -30.87 -4.31
C LEU A 372 40.77 -30.04 -3.32
N GLY A 373 39.55 -30.50 -2.98
CA GLY A 373 38.74 -29.93 -1.91
C GLY A 373 38.36 -28.46 -2.13
N LEU A 374 37.65 -28.18 -3.24
CA LEU A 374 37.15 -26.82 -3.54
C LEU A 374 36.20 -26.32 -2.44
N PRO A 375 36.14 -25.01 -2.17
CA PRO A 375 35.24 -24.45 -1.15
C PRO A 375 33.78 -24.86 -1.38
N ASP A 376 33.15 -25.37 -0.32
CA ASP A 376 31.78 -25.88 -0.33
C ASP A 376 30.80 -24.88 -0.97
N GLY A 377 30.07 -25.34 -2.00
CA GLY A 377 29.00 -24.58 -2.65
C GLY A 377 29.40 -23.69 -3.82
N THR A 378 30.70 -23.60 -4.19
CA THR A 378 31.11 -22.94 -5.45
C THR A 378 30.58 -23.74 -6.64
N PRO A 379 29.73 -23.19 -7.53
CA PRO A 379 29.35 -23.90 -8.74
C PRO A 379 30.55 -24.02 -9.67
N VAL A 380 30.84 -25.24 -10.12
CA VAL A 380 32.00 -25.52 -10.97
C VAL A 380 31.56 -26.25 -12.23
N ARG A 381 32.15 -25.85 -13.36
CA ARG A 381 32.08 -26.60 -14.61
C ARG A 381 33.49 -26.95 -15.06
N VAL A 382 33.67 -28.18 -15.56
CA VAL A 382 34.95 -28.65 -16.09
C VAL A 382 34.75 -29.10 -17.52
N SER A 383 35.48 -28.52 -18.45
CA SER A 383 35.58 -28.94 -19.84
C SER A 383 36.98 -29.49 -20.14
N ALA A 384 37.11 -30.32 -21.17
CA ALA A 384 38.39 -30.93 -21.50
C ALA A 384 38.63 -31.05 -23.02
N LEU A 385 39.84 -30.75 -23.48
CA LEU A 385 40.35 -31.08 -24.82
C LEU A 385 41.45 -32.14 -24.66
N VAL A 386 41.15 -33.38 -25.07
CA VAL A 386 42.03 -34.55 -24.82
C VAL A 386 42.02 -35.54 -26.00
N PRO A 387 43.06 -36.40 -26.16
CA PRO A 387 43.07 -37.45 -27.18
C PRO A 387 41.92 -38.42 -26.98
N ARG A 388 41.05 -38.56 -27.99
CA ARG A 388 39.94 -39.52 -27.96
C ARG A 388 40.19 -40.78 -28.79
N SER A 389 41.30 -40.82 -29.51
CA SER A 389 41.77 -41.98 -30.24
C SER A 389 43.28 -42.14 -30.06
N ALA A 390 43.77 -43.37 -30.26
CA ALA A 390 45.20 -43.68 -30.20
C ALA A 390 46.00 -43.09 -31.39
N GLU A 391 45.35 -42.34 -32.30
CA GLU A 391 45.99 -41.78 -33.49
C GLU A 391 46.82 -40.52 -33.17
N CYS A 392 46.50 -39.79 -32.08
CA CYS A 392 47.20 -38.56 -31.70
C CYS A 392 47.78 -38.55 -30.28
N GLY A 393 47.60 -39.62 -29.48
CA GLY A 393 48.15 -39.75 -28.13
C GLY A 393 47.57 -40.94 -27.35
N ASP A 394 48.11 -41.20 -26.15
CA ASP A 394 47.50 -42.15 -25.22
C ASP A 394 46.16 -41.57 -24.72
N THR A 395 45.11 -42.39 -24.65
CA THR A 395 43.76 -41.91 -24.32
C THR A 395 43.70 -41.39 -22.88
N ALA A 396 43.56 -40.08 -22.72
CA ALA A 396 43.43 -39.42 -21.40
C ALA A 396 41.98 -39.46 -20.89
N THR A 397 41.42 -40.67 -20.76
CA THR A 397 39.98 -40.89 -20.55
C THR A 397 39.44 -40.26 -19.26
N THR A 398 40.24 -40.21 -18.20
CA THR A 398 39.79 -39.75 -16.88
C THR A 398 39.59 -38.22 -16.82
N TYR A 399 40.30 -37.42 -17.63
CA TYR A 399 40.00 -36.00 -17.79
C TYR A 399 38.68 -35.77 -18.53
N ALA A 400 38.38 -36.58 -19.55
CA ALA A 400 37.08 -36.55 -20.23
C ALA A 400 35.94 -36.98 -19.30
N ASP A 401 36.16 -38.01 -18.47
CA ASP A 401 35.19 -38.44 -17.46
C ASP A 401 34.95 -37.36 -16.39
N LEU A 402 36.01 -36.67 -15.96
CA LEU A 402 35.91 -35.52 -15.04
C LEU A 402 35.08 -34.39 -15.65
N ALA A 403 35.29 -34.07 -16.92
CA ALA A 403 34.50 -33.05 -17.63
C ALA A 403 33.02 -33.45 -17.74
N ALA A 404 32.73 -34.71 -18.09
CA ALA A 404 31.37 -35.23 -18.13
C ALA A 404 30.66 -35.15 -16.76
N ALA A 405 31.39 -35.46 -15.67
CA ALA A 405 30.85 -35.44 -14.32
C ALA A 405 30.51 -34.03 -13.81
N ASN A 406 31.17 -32.99 -14.34
CA ASN A 406 30.98 -31.59 -13.93
C ASN A 406 30.28 -30.75 -15.02
N GLY A 407 29.54 -31.38 -15.94
CA GLY A 407 28.65 -30.68 -16.86
C GLY A 407 29.32 -29.80 -17.91
N GLY A 408 30.61 -29.99 -18.19
CA GLY A 408 31.30 -29.29 -19.27
C GLY A 408 31.44 -30.11 -20.55
N ALA A 409 32.02 -29.49 -21.58
CA ALA A 409 32.14 -30.07 -22.90
C ALA A 409 33.46 -30.86 -23.05
N ILE A 410 33.46 -31.83 -23.97
CA ILE A 410 34.62 -32.68 -24.26
C ILE A 410 35.01 -32.53 -25.73
N GLY A 411 36.12 -31.85 -25.98
CA GLY A 411 36.77 -31.72 -27.28
C GLY A 411 37.68 -32.92 -27.58
N ASP A 412 37.92 -33.16 -28.87
CA ASP A 412 38.89 -34.16 -29.34
C ASP A 412 40.18 -33.48 -29.78
N LEU A 413 41.27 -33.75 -29.08
CA LEU A 413 42.59 -33.24 -29.45
C LEU A 413 43.04 -33.73 -30.83
N CYS A 414 42.54 -34.89 -31.28
CA CYS A 414 42.85 -35.46 -32.60
C CYS A 414 42.08 -34.78 -33.74
N ALA A 415 41.11 -33.90 -33.43
CA ALA A 415 40.33 -33.21 -34.46
C ALA A 415 41.22 -32.30 -35.32
N ALA A 416 40.95 -32.24 -36.62
CA ALA A 416 41.66 -31.36 -37.55
C ALA A 416 41.41 -29.86 -37.27
N ASP A 417 40.37 -29.55 -36.50
CA ASP A 417 39.96 -28.21 -36.11
C ASP A 417 39.45 -28.25 -34.66
N TRP A 418 39.96 -27.36 -33.81
CA TRP A 418 39.58 -27.26 -32.40
C TRP A 418 38.53 -26.18 -32.13
N THR A 419 38.22 -25.34 -33.12
CA THR A 419 37.27 -24.25 -33.01
C THR A 419 35.91 -24.69 -32.43
N PRO A 420 35.30 -25.80 -32.89
CA PRO A 420 34.01 -26.24 -32.32
C PRO A 420 34.08 -26.62 -30.84
N ALA A 421 35.22 -27.13 -30.38
CA ALA A 421 35.41 -27.47 -28.97
C ALA A 421 35.51 -26.20 -28.11
N PHE A 422 36.31 -25.23 -28.56
CA PHE A 422 36.44 -23.94 -27.87
C PHE A 422 35.14 -23.12 -27.89
N GLU A 423 34.35 -23.16 -28.96
CA GLU A 423 33.01 -22.57 -28.95
C GLU A 423 32.10 -23.21 -27.89
N ALA A 424 32.15 -24.54 -27.73
CA ALA A 424 31.42 -25.24 -26.68
C ALA A 424 31.93 -24.90 -25.28
N PHE A 425 33.24 -24.69 -25.11
CA PHE A 425 33.81 -24.21 -23.84
C PHE A 425 33.33 -22.78 -23.53
N ALA A 426 33.15 -21.92 -24.53
CA ALA A 426 32.71 -20.54 -24.32
C ALA A 426 31.20 -20.42 -23.95
N ALA A 427 30.42 -21.47 -24.20
CA ALA A 427 28.99 -21.51 -23.90
C ALA A 427 28.72 -21.74 -22.39
N LEU A 428 29.08 -20.77 -21.54
CA LEU A 428 28.91 -20.84 -20.09
C LEU A 428 27.44 -21.09 -19.69
N PRO A 429 27.16 -21.81 -18.58
CA PRO A 429 25.79 -22.00 -18.11
C PRO A 429 25.21 -20.66 -17.66
N THR A 430 24.14 -20.20 -18.30
CA THR A 430 23.34 -19.08 -17.79
C THR A 430 22.36 -19.65 -16.78
N THR A 431 22.68 -19.61 -15.50
CA THR A 431 21.71 -19.99 -14.49
C THR A 431 20.65 -18.88 -14.33
N ASN A 432 19.60 -19.14 -13.57
CA ASN A 432 18.44 -18.27 -13.42
C ASN A 432 18.73 -16.98 -12.63
N ALA A 433 19.78 -16.24 -13.00
CA ALA A 433 20.12 -14.97 -12.37
C ALA A 433 19.00 -13.96 -12.60
N GLU A 434 18.22 -13.75 -11.54
CA GLU A 434 17.35 -12.61 -11.37
C GLU A 434 18.17 -11.32 -11.45
N VAL A 435 17.81 -10.42 -12.37
CA VAL A 435 18.52 -9.14 -12.53
C VAL A 435 17.72 -8.04 -11.84
N ARG A 436 18.40 -7.27 -10.99
CA ARG A 436 17.81 -6.20 -10.18
C ARG A 436 18.31 -4.84 -10.65
N TYR A 437 17.38 -3.92 -10.88
CA TYR A 437 17.63 -2.54 -11.27
C TYR A 437 17.18 -1.62 -10.12
N PRO A 438 18.09 -1.16 -9.26
CA PRO A 438 17.75 -0.30 -8.13
C PRO A 438 17.25 1.06 -8.63
N LEU A 439 16.21 1.56 -7.99
CA LEU A 439 15.62 2.86 -8.30
C LEU A 439 16.24 3.95 -7.40
N ASP A 440 16.49 5.13 -7.97
CA ASP A 440 17.14 6.24 -7.24
C ASP A 440 16.22 6.82 -6.16
N GLU A 441 14.90 6.74 -6.40
CA GLU A 441 13.86 7.22 -5.50
C GLU A 441 12.85 6.11 -5.22
N LEU A 442 12.10 6.25 -4.12
CA LEU A 442 10.98 5.35 -3.84
C LEU A 442 9.86 5.61 -4.85
N PRO A 443 9.41 4.62 -5.62
CA PRO A 443 8.30 4.81 -6.57
C PRO A 443 6.94 4.67 -5.86
N VAL A 444 5.93 5.32 -6.42
CA VAL A 444 4.55 4.84 -6.30
C VAL A 444 4.44 3.55 -7.12
N ALA A 445 4.35 2.40 -6.46
CA ALA A 445 4.49 1.09 -7.11
C ALA A 445 3.55 0.86 -8.31
N SER A 446 2.30 1.34 -8.24
CA SER A 446 1.32 1.20 -9.32
C SER A 446 1.62 2.06 -10.56
N SER A 447 2.56 3.00 -10.46
CA SER A 447 2.98 3.88 -11.56
C SER A 447 4.18 3.35 -12.35
N ILE A 448 4.84 2.30 -11.85
CA ILE A 448 6.06 1.77 -12.46
C ILE A 448 5.72 1.17 -13.82
N THR A 449 6.43 1.61 -14.84
CA THR A 449 6.40 1.02 -16.18
C THR A 449 7.82 0.72 -16.62
N VAL A 450 8.00 -0.43 -17.26
CA VAL A 450 9.30 -0.87 -17.78
C VAL A 450 9.18 -1.01 -19.29
N THR A 451 10.15 -0.45 -20.01
CA THR A 451 10.29 -0.66 -21.45
C THR A 451 11.65 -1.28 -21.78
N VAL A 452 11.65 -2.12 -22.80
CA VAL A 452 12.81 -2.81 -23.37
C VAL A 452 12.89 -2.39 -24.83
N ASP A 453 13.97 -1.72 -25.23
CA ASP A 453 14.10 -1.10 -26.56
C ASP A 453 12.89 -0.23 -26.96
N SER A 454 12.40 0.57 -26.00
CA SER A 454 11.22 1.45 -26.15
C SER A 454 9.87 0.73 -26.31
N VAL A 455 9.80 -0.58 -26.09
CA VAL A 455 8.55 -1.36 -26.10
C VAL A 455 8.15 -1.73 -24.68
N ALA A 456 6.87 -1.58 -24.33
CA ALA A 456 6.35 -1.97 -23.03
C ALA A 456 6.64 -3.45 -22.74
N PHE A 457 7.25 -3.70 -21.59
CA PHE A 457 7.69 -5.01 -21.17
C PHE A 457 6.93 -5.44 -19.92
N ALA A 458 6.45 -6.68 -19.88
CA ALA A 458 5.61 -7.20 -18.79
C ALA A 458 6.33 -8.26 -17.92
N GLY A 459 7.51 -8.74 -18.34
CA GLY A 459 8.28 -9.77 -17.65
C GLY A 459 9.08 -9.26 -16.46
N TRP A 460 8.51 -8.33 -15.68
CA TRP A 460 9.17 -7.71 -14.53
C TRP A 460 8.28 -7.73 -13.29
N SER A 461 8.90 -7.58 -12.13
CA SER A 461 8.24 -7.32 -10.85
C SER A 461 8.97 -6.21 -10.11
N TYR A 462 8.36 -5.66 -9.05
CA TYR A 462 9.00 -4.68 -8.17
C TYR A 462 9.26 -5.30 -6.80
N ASP A 463 10.51 -5.27 -6.37
CA ASP A 463 10.93 -5.64 -5.01
C ASP A 463 10.97 -4.38 -4.14
N ALA A 464 10.00 -4.27 -3.24
CA ALA A 464 9.85 -3.13 -2.35
C ALA A 464 10.91 -3.08 -1.24
N GLU A 465 11.51 -4.20 -0.85
CA GLU A 465 12.56 -4.24 0.17
C GLU A 465 13.89 -3.73 -0.40
N ALA A 466 14.18 -4.11 -1.64
CA ALA A 466 15.39 -3.68 -2.34
C ALA A 466 15.23 -2.35 -3.11
N ASN A 467 14.01 -1.79 -3.17
CA ASN A 467 13.65 -0.67 -4.06
C ASN A 467 14.14 -0.89 -5.49
N ALA A 468 13.81 -2.04 -6.09
CA ALA A 468 14.36 -2.44 -7.38
C ALA A 468 13.33 -3.07 -8.31
N VAL A 469 13.43 -2.78 -9.60
CA VAL A 469 12.75 -3.58 -10.63
C VAL A 469 13.52 -4.87 -10.84
N VAL A 470 12.79 -5.97 -10.93
CA VAL A 470 13.32 -7.33 -11.04
C VAL A 470 12.89 -7.93 -12.36
N ILE A 471 13.85 -8.44 -13.15
CA ILE A 471 13.57 -9.22 -14.37
C ILE A 471 14.07 -10.64 -14.15
N ALA A 472 13.17 -11.61 -14.26
CA ALA A 472 13.44 -13.03 -14.05
C ALA A 472 12.60 -13.91 -14.99
N GLY A 473 12.95 -15.20 -15.11
CA GLY A 473 12.16 -16.18 -15.85
C GLY A 473 12.50 -16.29 -17.34
N GLU A 474 11.54 -16.72 -18.17
CA GLU A 474 11.76 -17.10 -19.58
C GLU A 474 11.61 -15.92 -20.58
N SER A 475 11.12 -14.77 -20.14
CA SER A 475 10.85 -13.61 -21.00
C SER A 475 11.98 -12.58 -21.01
N ARG A 476 13.24 -13.02 -20.95
CA ARG A 476 14.41 -12.14 -20.80
C ARG A 476 14.65 -11.28 -22.06
N PRO A 477 15.01 -10.00 -21.90
CA PRO A 477 15.56 -9.18 -22.98
C PRO A 477 16.88 -9.73 -23.52
N ASP A 478 17.26 -9.28 -24.72
CA ASP A 478 18.59 -9.50 -25.26
C ASP A 478 19.65 -8.75 -24.41
N LEU A 479 20.87 -9.29 -24.38
CA LEU A 479 21.98 -8.69 -23.64
C LEU A 479 22.31 -7.28 -24.15
N GLY A 480 22.61 -6.38 -23.22
CA GLY A 480 22.98 -5.00 -23.50
C GLY A 480 21.82 -4.09 -23.92
N THR A 481 20.61 -4.64 -24.14
CA THR A 481 19.40 -3.91 -24.48
C THR A 481 19.09 -2.83 -23.44
N ALA A 482 18.61 -1.68 -23.92
CA ALA A 482 18.23 -0.57 -23.03
C ALA A 482 16.97 -0.94 -22.25
N ILE A 483 17.06 -0.83 -20.93
CA ILE A 483 15.93 -0.94 -20.00
C ILE A 483 15.62 0.47 -19.51
N VAL A 484 14.42 0.96 -19.76
CA VAL A 484 13.96 2.24 -19.19
C VAL A 484 12.85 1.96 -18.19
N VAL A 485 13.07 2.39 -16.96
CA VAL A 485 12.07 2.36 -15.90
C VAL A 485 11.56 3.78 -15.68
N GLU A 486 10.26 3.97 -15.85
CA GLU A 486 9.58 5.22 -15.52
C GLU A 486 8.60 5.01 -14.36
N TYR A 487 8.54 5.98 -13.46
CA TYR A 487 7.65 5.95 -12.29
C TYR A 487 7.39 7.37 -11.77
N VAL A 488 6.34 7.50 -10.95
CA VAL A 488 6.10 8.70 -10.13
C VAL A 488 6.82 8.53 -8.80
N SER A 489 7.60 9.53 -8.42
CA SER A 489 8.32 9.52 -7.13
C SER A 489 7.35 9.63 -5.95
N ALA A 490 7.44 8.70 -4.99
CA ALA A 490 6.71 8.74 -3.74
C ALA A 490 7.24 9.83 -2.78
N VAL A 491 8.37 10.47 -3.08
CA VAL A 491 8.81 11.67 -2.34
C VAL A 491 7.80 12.80 -2.50
N SER A 492 7.05 12.81 -3.61
CA SER A 492 5.92 13.72 -3.81
C SER A 492 4.68 13.39 -2.96
N CYS A 493 4.67 12.26 -2.25
CA CYS A 493 3.63 11.92 -1.26
C CYS A 493 3.87 12.54 0.13
N ALA A 494 5.00 13.23 0.36
CA ALA A 494 5.23 13.88 1.65
C ALA A 494 4.29 15.09 1.81
N PRO A 495 3.65 15.25 2.99
CA PRO A 495 2.65 16.30 3.24
C PRO A 495 3.20 17.73 3.17
#